data_AF-A0A421L1Q7-F1
#
_entry.id   AF-A0A421L1Q7-F1
#
_cell.length_a   1.000
_cell.length_b   1.000
_cell.length_c   1.000
_cell.angle_alpha   90.00
_cell.angle_beta   90.00
_cell.angle_gamma   90.00
#
_symmetry.space_group_name_H-M   'P 1'
#
loop_
_entity.id
_entity.type
_entity.pdbx_description
1 polymer ?
#
loop_
_entity_poly.entity_id
_entity_poly.type
_entity_poly.pdbx_seq_one_letter_code
_entity_poly.pdbx_strand_id
1 'polypeptide(L)'
;MKLAPIFDPDARRPSPRPVQVDLRRIFLFGTGAWILALVVVGILALTGMTVTKPLIVCLSGVGVGILLMIWEHFNRWDYRRLAQQPDPEPEEASA
;
A
#
# COMPACT_ATOMS: atom_id res chain seq x y z
N MET A 1 13.93 -6.32 -38.24
CA MET A 1 13.16 -6.59 -37.00
C MET A 1 14.15 -7.03 -35.94
N LYS A 2 14.33 -6.24 -34.87
CA LYS A 2 15.47 -6.36 -33.93
C LYS A 2 15.09 -7.33 -32.79
N LEU A 3 15.44 -8.61 -32.96
CA LEU A 3 15.28 -9.69 -31.97
C LEU A 3 16.32 -9.64 -30.83
N ALA A 4 16.98 -8.49 -30.63
CA ALA A 4 18.01 -8.31 -29.61
C ALA A 4 17.59 -8.72 -28.18
N PRO A 5 16.35 -8.50 -27.70
CA PRO A 5 16.00 -8.79 -26.31
C PRO A 5 15.91 -10.28 -25.94
N ILE A 6 15.88 -11.19 -26.92
CA ILE A 6 15.78 -12.63 -26.67
C ILE A 6 17.18 -13.26 -26.55
N PHE A 7 18.17 -12.72 -27.28
CA PHE A 7 19.53 -13.26 -27.33
C PHE A 7 20.51 -12.56 -26.39
N ASP A 8 20.17 -11.37 -25.91
CA ASP A 8 21.01 -10.57 -25.01
C ASP A 8 20.18 -10.11 -23.80
N PRO A 9 20.27 -10.81 -22.65
CA PRO A 9 19.55 -10.44 -21.44
C PRO A 9 20.00 -9.08 -20.88
N ASP A 10 21.22 -8.63 -21.20
CA ASP A 10 21.79 -7.35 -20.75
C ASP A 10 21.28 -6.15 -21.58
N ALA A 11 20.66 -6.42 -22.74
CA ALA A 11 19.93 -5.41 -23.51
C ALA A 11 18.57 -5.02 -22.89
N ARG A 12 18.17 -5.62 -21.74
CA ARG A 12 16.98 -5.18 -21.01
C ARG A 12 17.22 -3.78 -20.45
N ARG A 13 16.38 -2.83 -20.90
CA ARG A 13 16.30 -1.52 -20.24
C ARG A 13 16.08 -1.71 -18.74
N PRO A 14 16.79 -0.95 -17.89
CA PRO A 14 16.61 -1.04 -16.45
C PRO A 14 15.13 -0.85 -16.11
N SER A 15 14.64 -1.68 -15.17
CA SER A 15 13.25 -1.67 -14.75
C SER A 15 12.83 -0.23 -14.42
N PRO A 16 11.71 0.26 -15.00
CA PRO A 16 11.27 1.62 -14.76
C PRO A 16 11.09 1.85 -13.26
N ARG A 17 11.52 3.02 -12.78
CA ARG A 17 11.42 3.36 -11.36
C ARG A 17 9.96 3.21 -10.90
N PRO A 18 9.71 2.57 -9.76
CA PRO A 18 8.35 2.37 -9.26
C PRO A 18 7.65 3.72 -9.12
N VAL A 19 6.48 3.83 -9.75
CA VAL A 19 5.63 5.02 -9.66
C VAL A 19 5.20 5.18 -8.22
N GLN A 20 5.53 6.34 -7.64
CA GLN A 20 5.13 6.70 -6.29
C GLN A 20 3.68 7.17 -6.32
N VAL A 21 2.77 6.21 -6.24
CA VAL A 21 1.36 6.47 -5.96
C VAL A 21 1.19 6.86 -4.49
N ASP A 22 0.40 7.90 -4.21
CA ASP A 22 0.08 8.36 -2.85
C ASP A 22 -0.87 7.37 -2.13
N LEU A 23 -0.36 6.18 -1.77
CA LEU A 23 -1.10 5.14 -1.05
C LEU A 23 -1.69 5.67 0.26
N ARG A 24 -0.95 6.52 0.98
CA ARG A 24 -1.38 7.15 2.23
C ARG A 24 -2.68 7.90 2.10
N ARG A 25 -2.85 8.64 1.00
CA ARG A 25 -4.07 9.41 0.77
C ARG A 25 -5.26 8.47 0.63
N ILE A 26 -5.10 7.43 -0.19
CA ILE A 26 -6.15 6.44 -0.45
C ILE A 26 -6.53 5.73 0.85
N PHE A 27 -5.55 5.26 1.63
CA PHE A 27 -5.80 4.60 2.91
C PHE A 27 -6.44 5.54 3.94
N LEU A 28 -6.03 6.81 4.00
CA LEU A 28 -6.63 7.80 4.89
C LEU A 28 -8.10 8.06 4.54
N PHE A 29 -8.43 8.25 3.27
CA PHE A 29 -9.82 8.44 2.83
C PHE A 29 -10.67 7.20 3.10
N GLY A 30 -10.16 6.00 2.79
CA GLY A 30 -10.86 4.76 3.07
C GLY A 30 -11.12 4.56 4.57
N THR A 31 -10.10 4.76 5.41
CA THR A 31 -10.21 4.63 6.86
C THR A 31 -11.12 5.69 7.45
N GLY A 32 -11.05 6.94 6.97
CA GLY A 32 -11.94 8.02 7.37
C GLY A 32 -13.41 7.71 7.07
N ALA A 33 -13.70 7.14 5.90
CA ALA A 33 -15.05 6.69 5.55
C ALA A 33 -15.55 5.58 6.48
N TRP A 34 -14.68 4.61 6.84
CA TRP A 34 -15.02 3.57 7.81
C TRP A 34 -15.27 4.11 9.22
N ILE A 35 -14.48 5.08 9.68
CA ILE A 35 -14.71 5.75 10.98
C ILE A 35 -16.06 6.46 10.97
N LEU A 36 -16.39 7.19 9.89
CA LEU A 36 -17.68 7.86 9.76
C LEU A 36 -18.84 6.84 9.82
N ALA A 37 -18.73 5.73 9.10
CA ALA A 37 -19.73 4.66 9.16
C ALA A 37 -19.84 4.07 10.57
N LEU A 38 -18.73 3.85 11.27
CA LEU A 38 -18.72 3.38 12.65
C LEU A 38 -19.41 4.34 13.60
N VAL A 39 -19.20 5.66 13.44
CA VAL A 39 -19.88 6.69 14.25
C VAL A 39 -21.38 6.63 14.02
N VAL A 40 -21.83 6.57 12.77
CA VAL A 40 -23.26 6.48 12.44
C VAL A 40 -23.87 5.22 13.07
N VAL A 41 -23.25 4.05 12.86
CA VAL A 41 -23.74 2.79 13.43
C VAL A 41 -23.71 2.80 14.95
N GLY A 42 -22.70 3.42 15.57
CA GLY A 42 -22.62 3.61 17.02
C GLY A 42 -23.78 4.45 17.56
N ILE A 43 -24.15 5.54 16.88
CA ILE A 43 -25.33 6.34 17.23
C ILE A 43 -26.61 5.49 17.13
N LEU A 44 -26.77 4.71 16.05
CA LEU A 44 -27.92 3.81 15.91
C LEU A 44 -27.97 2.77 17.05
N ALA A 45 -26.81 2.23 17.46
CA ALA A 45 -26.72 1.31 18.60
C ALA A 45 -27.20 1.98 19.89
N LEU A 46 -26.79 3.22 20.14
CA LEU A 46 -27.20 3.99 21.33
C LEU A 46 -28.69 4.30 21.35
N THR A 47 -29.34 4.41 20.18
CA THR A 47 -30.80 4.56 20.09
C THR A 47 -31.57 3.25 20.31
N GLY A 48 -30.88 2.14 20.60
CA GLY A 48 -31.50 0.85 20.92
C GLY A 48 -31.77 -0.04 19.70
N MET A 49 -31.30 0.33 18.52
CA MET A 49 -31.40 -0.53 17.33
C MET A 49 -30.39 -1.68 17.38
N THR A 50 -30.82 -2.87 16.96
CA THR A 50 -29.98 -4.06 16.88
C THR A 50 -29.04 -4.00 15.67
N VAL A 51 -27.90 -3.34 15.87
CA VAL A 51 -26.89 -3.09 14.82
C VAL A 51 -25.61 -3.91 14.98
N THR A 52 -25.69 -5.06 15.66
CA THR A 52 -24.51 -5.89 15.99
C THR A 52 -23.67 -6.26 14.77
N LYS A 53 -24.31 -6.69 13.67
CA LYS A 53 -23.62 -7.06 12.41
C LYS A 53 -22.91 -5.85 11.77
N PRO A 54 -23.60 -4.74 11.44
CA PRO A 54 -22.93 -3.60 10.82
C PRO A 54 -21.87 -2.97 11.75
N LEU A 55 -22.02 -3.06 13.07
CA LEU A 55 -21.04 -2.57 14.02
C LEU A 55 -19.72 -3.37 13.94
N ILE A 56 -19.80 -4.70 13.88
CA ILE A 56 -18.63 -5.57 13.69
C ILE A 56 -17.95 -5.29 12.34
N VAL A 57 -18.72 -5.09 11.27
CA VAL A 57 -18.19 -4.78 9.93
C VAL A 57 -17.49 -3.43 9.91
N CYS A 58 -18.05 -2.41 10.56
CA CYS A 58 -17.40 -1.10 10.63
C CYS A 58 -16.11 -1.16 11.47
N LEU A 59 -16.13 -1.88 12.59
CA LEU A 59 -14.94 -2.13 13.41
C LEU A 59 -13.84 -2.86 12.63
N SER A 60 -14.19 -3.89 11.87
CA SER A 60 -13.21 -4.61 11.04
C SER A 60 -12.68 -3.73 9.92
N GLY A 61 -13.52 -2.92 9.27
CA GLY A 61 -13.11 -1.95 8.25
C GLY A 61 -12.12 -0.91 8.77
N VAL A 62 -12.39 -0.35 9.96
CA VAL A 62 -11.45 0.56 10.65
C VAL A 62 -10.16 -0.18 11.03
N GLY A 63 -10.25 -1.39 11.57
CA GLY A 63 -9.09 -2.20 11.96
C GLY A 63 -8.17 -2.52 10.77
N VAL A 64 -8.75 -2.95 9.65
CA VAL A 64 -8.01 -3.20 8.39
C VAL A 64 -7.41 -1.90 7.85
N GLY A 65 -8.14 -0.79 7.87
CA GLY A 65 -7.63 0.52 7.45
C GLY A 65 -6.41 0.97 8.24
N ILE A 66 -6.46 0.85 9.58
CA ILE A 66 -5.33 1.15 10.47
C ILE A 66 -4.14 0.23 10.19
N LEU A 67 -4.38 -1.08 10.03
CA LEU A 67 -3.32 -2.05 9.75
C LEU A 67 -2.60 -1.72 8.43
N LEU A 68 -3.35 -1.37 7.38
CA LEU A 68 -2.78 -0.96 6.09
C LEU A 68 -1.98 0.34 6.20
N MET A 69 -2.43 1.29 7.02
CA MET A 69 -1.69 2.54 7.28
C MET A 69 -0.37 2.30 8.02
N ILE A 70 -0.38 1.39 9.00
CA ILE A 70 0.81 0.95 9.72
C ILE A 70 1.77 0.25 8.76
N TRP A 71 1.27 -0.69 7.96
CA TRP A 71 2.05 -1.40 6.95
C TRP A 71 2.70 -0.44 5.95
N GLU A 72 1.94 0.54 5.44
CA GLU A 72 2.47 1.55 4.52
C GLU A 72 3.59 2.38 5.17
N HIS A 73 3.42 2.76 6.44
CA HIS A 73 4.43 3.51 7.18
C HIS A 73 5.75 2.73 7.27
N PHE A 74 5.69 1.44 7.57
CA PHE A 74 6.86 0.56 7.62
C PHE A 74 7.45 0.28 6.24
N ASN A 75 6.63 -0.04 5.24
CA ASN A 75 7.09 -0.33 3.88
C ASN A 75 7.83 0.88 3.25
N ARG A 76 7.44 2.10 3.63
CA ARG A 76 8.15 3.32 3.21
C ARG A 76 9.51 3.50 3.87
N TRP A 77 9.75 2.93 5.06
CA TRP A 77 11.08 2.87 5.67
C TRP A 77 11.98 1.91 4.91
N ASP A 78 11.46 0.78 4.44
CA ASP A 78 12.22 -0.18 3.64
C ASP A 78 12.61 0.37 2.27
N TYR A 79 11.74 1.12 1.58
CA TYR A 79 12.13 1.78 0.33
C TYR A 79 13.29 2.77 0.49
N ARG A 80 13.38 3.49 1.62
CA ARG A 80 14.53 4.37 1.86
C ARG A 80 15.83 3.59 2.08
N ARG A 81 15.74 2.44 2.74
CA ARG A 81 16.89 1.54 2.92
C ARG A 81 17.37 0.98 1.59
N LEU A 82 16.45 0.54 0.72
CA LEU A 82 16.76 0.02 -0.60
C LEU A 82 17.30 1.10 -1.56
N ALA A 83 16.82 2.34 -1.47
CA ALA A 83 17.33 3.45 -2.28
C ALA A 83 18.71 3.97 -1.84
N GLN A 84 19.18 3.61 -0.64
CA GLN A 84 20.53 3.93 -0.15
C GLN A 84 21.57 2.89 -0.54
N GLN A 85 21.15 1.73 -1.07
CA GLN A 85 22.10 0.77 -1.61
C GLN A 85 22.71 1.38 -2.87
N PRO A 86 24.05 1.53 -2.95
CA PRO A 86 24.71 1.96 -4.18
C PRO A 86 24.28 1.05 -5.32
N ASP A 87 23.98 1.64 -6.48
CA ASP A 87 23.78 0.85 -7.69
C ASP A 87 25.03 -0.03 -7.89
N PRO A 88 24.89 -1.33 -8.21
CA PRO A 88 26.04 -2.15 -8.56
C PRO A 88 26.75 -1.50 -9.75
N GLU A 89 28.08 -1.39 -9.68
CA GLU A 89 28.84 -0.87 -10.81
C GLU A 89 28.56 -1.72 -12.05
N PRO A 90 28.56 -1.13 -13.25
CA PRO A 90 28.20 -1.81 -14.49
C PRO A 90 29.06 -3.07 -14.78
N GLU A 91 30.20 -3.25 -14.10
CA GLU A 91 31.07 -4.42 -14.22
C GLU A 91 30.61 -5.63 -13.39
N GLU A 92 29.97 -5.43 -12.22
CA GLU A 92 29.47 -6.52 -11.35
C GLU A 92 28.14 -7.13 -11.81
N ALA A 93 27.34 -6.39 -12.58
CA ALA A 93 26.07 -6.89 -13.10
C ALA A 93 26.22 -7.85 -14.30
N SER A 94 27.41 -7.90 -14.91
CA SER A 94 27.76 -8.70 -16.08
C SER A 94 28.63 -9.94 -15.80
N ALA A 95 28.91 -10.24 -14.52
CA ALA A 95 29.69 -11.40 -14.07
C ALA A 95 28.79 -12.50 -13.50
#